data_AF-A0AAD5CCL0-F1
#
_entry.id   AF-A0AAD5CCL0-F1
#
_cell.length_a   1.000
_cell.length_b   1.000
_cell.length_c   1.000
_cell.angle_alpha   90.00
_cell.angle_beta   90.00
_cell.angle_gamma   90.00
#
_symmetry.space_group_name_H-M   'P 1'
#
loop_
_entity.id
_entity.type
_entity.pdbx_description
1 polymer ?
#
loop_
_entity_poly.entity_id
_entity_poly.type
_entity_poly.pdbx_seq_one_letter_code
_entity_poly.pdbx_strand_id
1 'polypeptide(L)'
;MSSPPSSSSSTNIMLAIYEKKTTTTDLYRPLRNYITFNYSEHEAQTLDDDLQTLNQMRTTIERSSPIDSLTSRRDLLQNYFKTLTLVESRFPISNNKEDINTVTFTWYDAFKSKQKAVQQNVHLEKAAVLFNLGAVYSQIGLGFDRMSVEGRREAVKAFVAAAGAFAFLKESEAGKASGGDLKTTVDVSVECAGMLERLMLAQAQECVFENSIAKGSSSGVCSKIARQVGLYYEEVLAALNVVPLTQHFDKAWLSHVQLKAALFYAEACYRYSLELHEKEEIAEEIARLKS
;
A
#
# COMPACT_ATOMS: atom_id res chain seq x y z
N MET A 1 -40.80 -15.94 -16.82
CA MET A 1 -39.95 -15.76 -15.63
C MET A 1 -38.83 -14.81 -16.02
N SER A 2 -38.96 -13.55 -15.64
CA SER A 2 -37.99 -12.49 -15.91
C SER A 2 -36.74 -12.72 -15.06
N SER A 3 -35.59 -12.84 -15.72
CA SER A 3 -34.27 -12.83 -15.09
C SER A 3 -34.16 -11.64 -14.14
N PRO A 4 -33.64 -11.81 -12.91
CA PRO A 4 -33.39 -10.66 -12.07
C PRO A 4 -32.34 -9.78 -12.76
N PRO A 5 -32.50 -8.45 -12.74
CA PRO A 5 -31.50 -7.56 -13.30
C PRO A 5 -30.19 -7.76 -12.53
N SER A 6 -29.11 -8.03 -13.26
CA SER A 6 -27.76 -8.13 -12.72
C SER A 6 -27.37 -6.80 -12.08
N SER A 7 -27.51 -6.70 -10.76
CA SER A 7 -27.12 -5.54 -9.95
C SER A 7 -25.60 -5.42 -9.78
N SER A 8 -24.82 -5.83 -10.78
CA SER A 8 -23.37 -6.10 -10.65
C SER A 8 -22.47 -4.88 -10.87
N SER A 9 -23.01 -3.70 -11.23
CA SER A 9 -22.15 -2.54 -11.55
C SER A 9 -21.70 -1.73 -10.33
N SER A 10 -22.42 -1.79 -9.20
CA SER A 10 -22.15 -0.92 -8.03
C SER A 10 -21.33 -1.59 -6.92
N THR A 11 -21.24 -2.93 -6.89
CA THR A 11 -20.57 -3.69 -5.83
C THR A 11 -19.09 -3.93 -6.06
N ASN A 12 -18.57 -3.58 -7.25
CA ASN A 12 -17.20 -3.88 -7.64
C ASN A 12 -16.20 -2.72 -7.48
N ILE A 13 -16.46 -1.82 -6.53
CA ILE A 13 -15.54 -0.73 -6.21
C ILE A 13 -14.47 -1.26 -5.24
N MET A 14 -13.21 -0.99 -5.55
CA MET A 14 -12.05 -1.23 -4.69
C MET A 14 -11.34 0.12 -4.42
N LEU A 15 -10.65 0.22 -3.30
CA LEU A 15 -9.95 1.43 -2.88
C LEU A 15 -8.53 1.47 -3.49
N ALA A 16 -8.20 2.62 -4.05
CA ALA A 16 -6.85 3.00 -4.45
C ALA A 16 -6.17 3.76 -3.32
N ILE A 17 -4.86 3.57 -3.17
CA ILE A 17 -4.04 4.46 -2.36
C ILE A 17 -3.37 5.47 -3.29
N TYR A 18 -3.41 6.74 -2.92
CA TYR A 18 -2.72 7.80 -3.65
C TYR A 18 -1.33 8.03 -3.07
N GLU A 19 -0.39 8.40 -3.94
CA GLU A 19 0.98 8.68 -3.54
C GLU A 19 1.06 9.91 -2.60
N LYS A 20 1.96 9.83 -1.63
CA LYS A 20 2.47 10.96 -0.87
C LYS A 20 3.20 11.92 -1.81
N LYS A 21 3.18 13.20 -1.43
CA LYS A 21 3.92 14.27 -2.10
C LYS A 21 5.11 14.70 -1.26
N THR A 22 6.14 15.19 -1.92
CA THR A 22 7.38 15.66 -1.30
C THR A 22 7.76 17.05 -1.81
N THR A 23 8.76 17.66 -1.20
CA THR A 23 9.38 18.90 -1.70
C THR A 23 10.73 18.60 -2.35
N THR A 24 11.24 19.60 -3.08
CA THR A 24 12.59 19.52 -3.64
C THR A 24 13.64 19.34 -2.56
N THR A 25 14.50 18.35 -2.75
CA THR A 25 15.60 18.02 -1.84
C THR A 25 16.83 17.71 -2.68
N ASP A 26 17.89 18.52 -2.51
CA ASP A 26 19.19 18.29 -3.15
C ASP A 26 19.97 17.24 -2.36
N LEU A 27 20.21 16.08 -2.97
CA LEU A 27 21.04 15.03 -2.40
C LEU A 27 22.47 15.07 -2.96
N TYR A 28 22.69 15.71 -4.10
CA TYR A 28 23.99 15.71 -4.75
C TYR A 28 25.01 16.51 -3.93
N ARG A 29 24.72 17.78 -3.63
CA ARG A 29 25.72 18.65 -2.99
C ARG A 29 26.11 18.18 -1.58
N PRO A 30 25.17 17.84 -0.68
CA PRO A 30 25.53 17.42 0.68
C PRO A 30 26.39 16.14 0.70
N LEU A 31 26.04 15.15 -0.11
CA LEU A 31 26.78 13.89 -0.17
C LEU A 31 28.16 14.08 -0.81
N ARG A 32 28.26 14.88 -1.88
CA ARG A 32 29.55 15.21 -2.50
C ARG A 32 30.47 15.94 -1.52
N ASN A 33 29.95 16.94 -0.81
CA ASN A 33 30.72 17.70 0.18
C ASN A 33 31.22 16.81 1.31
N TYR A 34 30.41 15.84 1.75
CA TYR A 34 30.82 14.86 2.75
C TYR A 34 31.99 14.00 2.24
N ILE A 35 31.97 13.57 0.98
CA ILE A 35 33.08 12.80 0.39
C ILE A 35 34.34 13.65 0.30
N THR A 36 34.24 14.88 -0.22
CA THR A 36 35.38 15.80 -0.31
C THR A 36 36.02 16.05 1.06
N PHE A 37 35.20 16.25 2.10
CA PHE A 37 35.68 16.58 3.44
C PHE A 37 36.33 15.38 4.16
N ASN A 38 35.71 14.20 4.09
CA ASN A 38 36.16 13.03 4.85
C ASN A 38 37.18 12.14 4.11
N TYR A 39 37.24 12.26 2.79
CA TYR A 39 38.09 11.42 1.95
C TYR A 39 38.99 12.29 1.05
N SER A 40 38.52 12.71 -0.13
CA SER A 40 39.24 13.61 -1.03
C SER A 40 38.36 14.18 -2.14
N GLU A 41 38.81 15.28 -2.76
CA GLU A 41 38.16 15.85 -3.94
C GLU A 41 38.22 14.90 -5.16
N HIS A 42 39.28 14.09 -5.26
CA HIS A 42 39.44 13.11 -6.34
C HIS A 42 38.40 11.97 -6.24
N GLU A 43 38.14 11.47 -5.04
CA GLU A 43 37.10 10.46 -4.80
C GLU A 43 35.70 11.03 -5.05
N ALA A 44 35.44 12.26 -4.60
CA ALA A 44 34.18 12.95 -4.88
C ALA A 44 33.92 13.07 -6.39
N GLN A 45 34.96 13.39 -7.18
CA GLN A 45 34.84 13.48 -8.63
C GLN A 45 34.66 12.12 -9.32
N THR A 46 35.19 11.04 -8.74
CA THR A 46 35.00 9.68 -9.27
C THR A 46 33.56 9.17 -9.07
N LEU A 47 32.88 9.66 -8.02
CA LEU A 47 31.50 9.28 -7.68
C LEU A 47 30.45 10.27 -8.22
N ASP A 48 30.85 11.26 -9.00
CA ASP A 48 29.99 12.37 -9.41
C ASP A 48 28.75 11.88 -10.19
N ASP A 49 28.94 10.96 -11.14
CA ASP A 49 27.86 10.38 -11.95
C ASP A 49 26.85 9.59 -11.11
N ASP A 50 27.32 8.87 -10.09
CA ASP A 50 26.45 8.11 -9.17
C ASP A 50 25.60 9.05 -8.31
N LEU A 51 26.22 10.13 -7.78
CA LEU A 51 25.52 11.14 -7.01
C LEU A 51 24.50 11.91 -7.87
N GLN A 52 24.85 12.22 -9.12
CA GLN A 52 23.93 12.84 -10.08
C GLN A 52 22.75 11.90 -10.38
N THR A 53 23.01 10.61 -10.58
CA THR A 53 21.98 9.59 -10.82
C THR A 53 21.02 9.49 -9.64
N LEU A 54 21.54 9.45 -8.40
CA LEU A 54 20.72 9.48 -7.18
C LEU A 54 19.82 10.72 -7.13
N ASN A 55 20.40 11.90 -7.38
CA ASN A 55 19.66 13.16 -7.34
C ASN A 55 18.63 13.27 -8.46
N GLN A 56 18.90 12.71 -9.63
CA GLN A 56 17.98 12.64 -10.77
C GLN A 56 16.80 11.70 -10.48
N MET A 57 17.05 10.53 -9.88
CA MET A 57 15.97 9.65 -9.43
C MET A 57 15.05 10.37 -8.44
N ARG A 58 15.63 11.07 -7.46
CA ARG A 58 14.87 11.86 -6.49
C ARG A 58 14.06 12.98 -7.16
N THR A 59 14.67 13.75 -8.05
CA THR A 59 13.99 14.81 -8.82
C THR A 59 12.82 14.26 -9.64
N THR A 60 12.96 13.05 -10.18
CA THR A 60 11.88 12.38 -10.92
C THR A 60 10.78 11.89 -9.98
N ILE A 61 11.11 11.46 -8.76
CA ILE A 61 10.12 11.12 -7.73
C ILE A 61 9.28 12.32 -7.31
N GLU A 62 9.89 13.50 -7.17
CA GLU A 62 9.21 14.76 -6.85
C GLU A 62 8.16 15.15 -7.90
N ARG A 63 8.44 14.86 -9.17
CA ARG A 63 7.56 15.17 -10.29
C ARG A 63 6.59 14.01 -10.51
N SER A 64 5.40 14.09 -9.91
CA SER A 64 4.29 13.23 -10.33
C SER A 64 3.81 13.65 -11.72
N SER A 65 4.42 13.11 -12.77
CA SER A 65 4.03 13.35 -14.16
C SER A 65 2.84 12.46 -14.52
N PRO A 66 1.72 13.01 -15.04
CA PRO A 66 0.59 12.20 -15.53
C PRO A 66 0.94 11.33 -16.75
N ILE A 67 2.09 11.59 -17.38
CA ILE A 67 2.54 10.92 -18.60
C ILE A 67 3.26 9.60 -18.28
N ASP A 68 3.81 9.48 -17.07
CA ASP A 68 4.61 8.31 -16.72
C ASP A 68 3.70 7.11 -16.44
N SER A 69 4.03 5.96 -17.04
CA SER A 69 3.30 4.73 -16.77
C SER A 69 3.49 4.28 -15.31
N LEU A 70 2.46 3.67 -14.72
CA LEU A 70 2.54 3.16 -13.34
C LEU A 70 3.67 2.11 -13.17
N THR A 71 3.98 1.34 -14.21
CA THR A 71 5.09 0.37 -14.18
C THR A 71 6.45 1.06 -14.14
N SER A 72 6.67 2.10 -14.96
CA SER A 72 7.88 2.92 -14.88
C SER A 72 8.02 3.61 -13.52
N ARG A 73 6.89 4.10 -12.97
CA ARG A 73 6.86 4.71 -11.63
C ARG A 73 7.25 3.72 -10.53
N ARG A 74 6.72 2.49 -10.59
CA ARG A 74 7.11 1.38 -9.69
C ARG A 74 8.61 1.11 -9.77
N ASP A 75 9.16 0.97 -10.97
CA ASP A 75 10.57 0.62 -11.17
C ASP A 75 11.50 1.73 -10.64
N LEU A 76 11.15 3.00 -10.85
CA LEU A 76 11.86 4.14 -10.28
C LEU A 76 11.87 4.10 -8.75
N LEU A 77 10.72 3.88 -8.11
CA LEU A 77 10.60 3.81 -6.64
C LEU A 77 11.42 2.64 -6.07
N GLN A 78 11.40 1.47 -6.71
CA GLN A 78 12.20 0.32 -6.29
C GLN A 78 13.70 0.60 -6.39
N ASN A 79 14.15 1.17 -7.51
CA ASN A 79 15.56 1.47 -7.70
C ASN A 79 16.03 2.54 -6.72
N TYR A 80 15.25 3.60 -6.55
CA TYR A 80 15.57 4.65 -5.59
C TYR A 80 15.63 4.12 -4.15
N PHE A 81 14.69 3.26 -3.72
CA PHE A 81 14.73 2.64 -2.40
C PHE A 81 16.01 1.80 -2.18
N LYS A 82 16.41 1.01 -3.18
CA LYS A 82 17.67 0.24 -3.14
C LYS A 82 18.87 1.19 -2.98
N THR A 83 18.91 2.26 -3.75
CA THR A 83 19.98 3.27 -3.65
C THR A 83 19.99 3.94 -2.28
N LEU A 84 18.83 4.30 -1.71
CA LEU A 84 18.75 4.86 -0.36
C LEU A 84 19.27 3.91 0.72
N THR A 85 19.08 2.60 0.55
CA THR A 85 19.62 1.60 1.47
C THR A 85 21.16 1.57 1.43
N LEU A 86 21.76 1.77 0.25
CA LEU A 86 23.21 1.93 0.12
C LEU A 86 23.66 3.26 0.73
N VAL A 87 22.93 4.36 0.48
CA VAL A 87 23.24 5.68 1.04
C VAL A 87 23.24 5.63 2.56
N GLU A 88 22.21 5.06 3.19
CA GLU A 88 22.12 4.88 4.65
C GLU A 88 23.37 4.21 5.23
N SER A 89 23.91 3.20 4.54
CA SER A 89 25.08 2.46 5.02
C SER A 89 26.42 3.22 4.92
N ARG A 90 26.45 4.32 4.15
CA ARG A 90 27.68 5.06 3.82
C ARG A 90 27.70 6.49 4.34
N PHE A 91 26.53 7.10 4.49
CA PHE A 91 26.36 8.51 4.81
C PHE A 91 25.54 8.67 6.08
N PRO A 92 26.15 9.12 7.18
CA PRO A 92 25.40 9.43 8.38
C PRO A 92 24.60 10.71 8.13
N ILE A 93 23.27 10.60 8.09
CA ILE A 93 22.35 11.73 7.92
C ILE A 93 21.59 11.89 9.23
N SER A 94 21.90 12.96 9.97
CA SER A 94 21.25 13.27 11.24
C SER A 94 21.40 14.76 11.59
N ASN A 95 20.79 15.18 12.70
CA ASN A 95 20.94 16.54 13.24
C ASN A 95 22.32 16.78 13.91
N ASN A 96 23.18 15.77 14.03
CA ASN A 96 24.51 15.92 14.62
C ASN A 96 25.40 16.79 13.75
N LYS A 97 26.29 17.57 14.36
CA LYS A 97 27.18 18.49 13.62
C LYS A 97 28.23 17.78 12.77
N GLU A 98 28.57 16.55 13.13
CA GLU A 98 29.58 15.72 12.46
C GLU A 98 28.99 14.92 11.30
N ASP A 99 27.66 14.81 11.26
CA ASP A 99 26.90 14.10 10.24
C ASP A 99 26.46 15.07 9.12
N ILE A 100 25.86 14.53 8.07
CA ILE A 100 25.24 15.32 7.00
C ILE A 100 23.92 15.93 7.49
N ASN A 101 24.03 17.05 8.20
CA ASN A 101 22.91 17.80 8.77
C ASN A 101 22.33 18.88 7.84
N THR A 102 22.70 18.87 6.56
CA THR A 102 22.20 19.81 5.54
C THR A 102 21.09 19.20 4.69
N VAL A 103 20.89 17.88 4.76
CA VAL A 103 19.80 17.18 4.07
C VAL A 103 18.57 17.14 4.97
N THR A 104 17.45 17.65 4.47
CA THR A 104 16.16 17.58 5.16
C THR A 104 15.10 17.04 4.22
N PHE A 105 14.44 15.97 4.64
CA PHE A 105 13.35 15.34 3.89
C PHE A 105 12.02 15.89 4.38
N THR A 106 11.15 16.27 3.46
CA THR A 106 9.80 16.76 3.76
C THR A 106 8.77 15.97 2.97
N TRP A 107 7.86 15.30 3.67
CA TRP A 107 6.78 14.52 3.05
C TRP A 107 5.43 14.91 3.62
N TYR A 108 4.45 15.06 2.73
CA TYR A 108 3.06 15.35 3.10
C TYR A 108 2.30 14.05 3.34
N ASP A 109 1.38 14.07 4.30
CA ASP A 109 0.50 12.95 4.57
C ASP A 109 -0.44 12.70 3.37
N ALA A 110 -0.55 11.44 2.94
CA ALA A 110 -1.34 11.01 1.78
C ALA A 110 -2.85 11.23 1.95
N PHE A 111 -3.37 11.15 3.18
CA PHE A 111 -4.80 11.27 3.48
C PHE A 111 -5.16 12.63 4.10
N LYS A 112 -4.21 13.30 4.77
CA LYS A 112 -4.36 14.65 5.33
C LYS A 112 -3.29 15.58 4.77
N SER A 113 -3.45 15.99 3.51
CA SER A 113 -2.47 16.79 2.74
C SER A 113 -1.95 18.09 3.39
N LYS A 114 -2.61 18.61 4.43
CA LYS A 114 -2.13 19.76 5.22
C LYS A 114 -1.06 19.39 6.24
N GLN A 115 -0.95 18.11 6.62
CA GLN A 115 0.04 17.60 7.55
C GLN A 115 1.29 17.16 6.80
N LYS A 116 2.45 17.37 7.43
CA LYS A 116 3.75 16.98 6.88
C LYS A 116 4.72 16.54 7.97
N ALA A 117 5.61 15.64 7.60
CA ALA A 117 6.80 15.28 8.37
C ALA A 117 8.02 15.99 7.76
N VAL A 118 8.90 16.52 8.62
CA VAL A 118 10.15 17.17 8.21
C VAL A 118 11.25 16.62 9.10
N GLN A 119 12.21 15.88 8.53
CA GLN A 119 13.26 15.22 9.30
C GLN A 119 14.59 15.20 8.55
N GLN A 120 15.70 15.30 9.28
CA GLN A 120 17.04 14.98 8.78
C GLN A 120 17.33 13.51 9.03
N ASN A 121 16.48 12.64 8.49
CA ASN A 121 16.52 11.20 8.71
C ASN A 121 16.16 10.48 7.41
N VAL A 122 17.09 9.68 6.89
CA VAL A 122 16.88 8.89 5.67
C VAL A 122 15.72 7.90 5.81
N HIS A 123 15.40 7.45 7.02
CA HIS A 123 14.27 6.55 7.26
C HIS A 123 12.92 7.18 6.93
N LEU A 124 12.76 8.50 7.07
CA LEU A 124 11.53 9.17 6.60
C LEU A 124 11.40 9.08 5.08
N GLU A 125 12.48 9.31 4.35
CA GLU A 125 12.50 9.20 2.88
C GLU A 125 12.21 7.76 2.45
N LYS A 126 12.89 6.76 3.04
CA LYS A 126 12.66 5.34 2.77
C LYS A 126 11.21 4.93 3.07
N ALA A 127 10.66 5.36 4.20
CA ALA A 127 9.28 5.07 4.59
C ALA A 127 8.27 5.63 3.56
N ALA A 128 8.45 6.88 3.13
CA ALA A 128 7.58 7.51 2.15
C ALA A 128 7.69 6.88 0.76
N VAL A 129 8.90 6.47 0.34
CA VAL A 129 9.12 5.76 -0.93
C VAL A 129 8.43 4.39 -0.93
N LEU A 130 8.51 3.63 0.17
CA LEU A 130 7.78 2.36 0.31
C LEU A 130 6.27 2.56 0.31
N PHE A 131 5.77 3.60 0.99
CA PHE A 131 4.36 3.95 0.93
C PHE A 131 3.91 4.21 -0.51
N ASN A 132 4.65 5.03 -1.26
CA ASN A 132 4.34 5.32 -2.66
C ASN A 132 4.44 4.07 -3.55
N LEU A 133 5.37 3.16 -3.26
CA LEU A 133 5.45 1.88 -3.96
C LEU A 133 4.19 1.04 -3.75
N GLY A 134 3.71 0.93 -2.50
CA GLY A 134 2.43 0.29 -2.19
C GLY A 134 1.25 0.97 -2.89
N ALA A 135 1.25 2.31 -2.92
CA ALA A 135 0.23 3.09 -3.61
C ALA A 135 0.18 2.83 -5.11
N VAL A 136 1.34 2.84 -5.79
CA VAL A 136 1.43 2.54 -7.22
C VAL A 136 0.99 1.12 -7.52
N TYR A 137 1.38 0.12 -6.73
CA TYR A 137 0.87 -1.24 -6.91
C TYR A 137 -0.64 -1.36 -6.74
N SER A 138 -1.23 -0.63 -5.78
CA SER A 138 -2.70 -0.60 -5.61
C SER A 138 -3.40 -0.04 -6.84
N GLN A 139 -2.84 1.01 -7.46
CA GLN A 139 -3.36 1.62 -8.67
C GLN A 139 -3.18 0.72 -9.90
N ILE A 140 -2.06 0.01 -10.01
CA ILE A 140 -1.84 -1.01 -11.05
C ILE A 140 -2.92 -2.09 -10.93
N GLY A 141 -3.20 -2.58 -9.72
CA GLY A 141 -4.22 -3.60 -9.48
C GLY A 141 -5.62 -3.18 -9.94
N LEU A 142 -5.97 -1.92 -9.74
CA LEU A 142 -7.22 -1.32 -10.22
C LEU A 142 -7.27 -1.10 -11.72
N GLY A 143 -6.11 -0.98 -12.38
CA GLY A 143 -6.02 -0.76 -13.82
C GLY A 143 -6.33 -2.00 -14.66
N PHE A 144 -6.39 -3.19 -14.06
CA PHE A 144 -6.69 -4.43 -14.79
C PHE A 144 -8.20 -4.66 -14.94
N ASP A 145 -8.60 -5.21 -16.09
CA ASP A 145 -9.98 -5.62 -16.35
C ASP A 145 -10.35 -6.86 -15.53
N ARG A 146 -11.10 -6.64 -14.45
CA ARG A 146 -11.58 -7.70 -13.56
C ARG A 146 -12.77 -8.48 -14.10
N MET A 147 -13.26 -8.19 -15.31
CA MET A 147 -14.21 -9.06 -16.00
C MET A 147 -13.50 -10.29 -16.61
N SER A 148 -12.25 -10.13 -17.02
CA SER A 148 -11.42 -11.22 -17.55
C SER A 148 -10.73 -12.04 -16.44
N VAL A 149 -10.55 -13.35 -16.68
CA VAL A 149 -9.80 -14.24 -15.76
C VAL A 149 -8.34 -13.80 -15.63
N GLU A 150 -7.73 -13.38 -16.74
CA GLU A 150 -6.34 -12.92 -16.77
C GLU A 150 -6.18 -11.61 -15.98
N GLY A 151 -7.04 -10.63 -16.23
CA GLY A 151 -6.99 -9.35 -15.52
C GLY A 151 -7.23 -9.50 -14.02
N ARG A 152 -8.12 -10.38 -13.58
CA ARG A 152 -8.24 -10.71 -12.14
C ARG A 152 -6.96 -11.34 -11.59
N ARG A 153 -6.28 -12.22 -12.32
CA ARG A 153 -5.01 -12.82 -11.87
C ARG A 153 -3.92 -11.77 -11.71
N GLU A 154 -3.80 -10.85 -12.66
CA GLU A 154 -2.83 -9.76 -12.59
C GLU A 154 -3.17 -8.76 -11.49
N ALA A 155 -4.47 -8.46 -11.28
CA ALA A 155 -4.93 -7.64 -10.15
C ALA A 155 -4.54 -8.26 -8.79
N VAL A 156 -4.70 -9.58 -8.63
CA VAL A 156 -4.25 -10.30 -7.41
C VAL A 156 -2.76 -10.07 -7.19
N LYS A 157 -1.91 -10.28 -8.21
CA LYS A 157 -0.46 -10.10 -8.10
C LYS A 157 -0.11 -8.68 -7.68
N ALA A 158 -0.76 -7.68 -8.27
CA ALA A 158 -0.54 -6.28 -7.95
C ALA A 158 -0.96 -5.92 -6.52
N PHE A 159 -2.14 -6.36 -6.07
CA PHE A 159 -2.58 -6.12 -4.69
C PHE A 159 -1.71 -6.85 -3.66
N VAL A 160 -1.28 -8.08 -3.94
CA VAL A 160 -0.31 -8.80 -3.08
C VAL A 160 1.03 -8.06 -3.02
N ALA A 161 1.51 -7.51 -4.15
CA ALA A 161 2.72 -6.69 -4.16
C ALA A 161 2.55 -5.37 -3.38
N ALA A 162 1.37 -4.74 -3.44
CA ALA A 162 1.03 -3.59 -2.62
C ALA A 162 1.05 -3.93 -1.13
N ALA A 163 0.42 -5.05 -0.74
CA ALA A 163 0.45 -5.55 0.63
C ALA A 163 1.90 -5.78 1.10
N GLY A 164 2.74 -6.41 0.26
CA GLY A 164 4.16 -6.63 0.56
C GLY A 164 4.95 -5.33 0.78
N ALA A 165 4.68 -4.28 0.00
CA ALA A 165 5.31 -2.98 0.19
C ALA A 165 4.92 -2.33 1.54
N PHE A 166 3.63 -2.40 1.91
CA PHE A 166 3.15 -1.89 3.20
C PHE A 166 3.63 -2.74 4.39
N ALA A 167 3.69 -4.07 4.24
CA ALA A 167 4.25 -4.97 5.24
C ALA A 167 5.73 -4.64 5.49
N PHE A 168 6.50 -4.45 4.41
CA PHE A 168 7.90 -4.09 4.53
C PHE A 168 8.08 -2.70 5.15
N LEU A 169 7.26 -1.71 4.79
CA LEU A 169 7.22 -0.39 5.45
C LEU A 169 7.03 -0.54 6.96
N LYS A 170 5.99 -1.28 7.37
CA LYS A 170 5.62 -1.53 8.77
C LYS A 170 6.79 -2.13 9.56
N GLU A 171 7.46 -3.12 8.99
CA GLU A 171 8.49 -3.91 9.68
C GLU A 171 9.88 -3.25 9.69
N SER A 172 10.21 -2.48 8.65
CA SER A 172 11.59 -2.00 8.45
C SER A 172 11.81 -0.50 8.69
N GLU A 173 10.88 0.37 8.29
CA GLU A 173 11.11 1.81 8.24
C GLU A 173 10.15 2.63 9.12
N ALA A 174 8.90 2.19 9.30
CA ALA A 174 7.88 2.95 10.05
C ALA A 174 8.33 3.27 11.49
N GLY A 175 8.88 2.28 12.20
CA GLY A 175 9.42 2.48 13.54
C GLY A 175 10.64 3.40 13.59
N LYS A 176 11.53 3.32 12.58
CA LYS A 176 12.76 4.13 12.50
C LYS A 176 12.48 5.59 12.10
N ALA A 177 11.46 5.82 11.28
CA ALA A 177 10.99 7.16 10.92
C ALA A 177 10.22 7.87 12.05
N SER A 178 9.74 7.11 13.04
CA SER A 178 8.96 7.60 14.18
C SER A 178 9.70 7.52 15.52
N GLY A 179 10.95 7.05 15.53
CA GLY A 179 11.71 6.76 16.75
C GLY A 179 12.22 8.02 17.45
N GLY A 180 12.29 7.98 18.79
CA GLY A 180 12.76 9.09 19.61
C GLY A 180 11.80 10.28 19.62
N ASP A 181 12.32 11.50 19.50
CA ASP A 181 11.53 12.74 19.44
C ASP A 181 11.05 13.09 18.01
N LEU A 182 11.26 12.19 17.03
CA LEU A 182 10.91 12.42 15.63
C LEU A 182 9.40 12.30 15.41
N LYS A 183 8.78 13.41 15.00
CA LYS A 183 7.39 13.41 14.56
C LYS A 183 7.29 13.00 13.10
N THR A 184 6.45 12.00 12.83
CA THR A 184 6.07 11.59 11.47
C THR A 184 4.57 11.80 11.25
N THR A 185 4.11 11.61 10.00
CA THR A 185 2.69 11.60 9.64
C THR A 185 2.10 10.21 9.85
N VAL A 186 0.81 10.14 10.21
CA VAL A 186 0.17 8.88 10.61
C VAL A 186 0.10 7.88 9.44
N ASP A 187 0.06 8.37 8.21
CA ASP A 187 0.02 7.52 7.01
C ASP A 187 1.19 6.53 6.87
N VAL A 188 2.36 6.83 7.44
CA VAL A 188 3.54 5.96 7.45
C VAL A 188 3.79 5.30 8.82
N SER A 189 2.83 5.38 9.75
CA SER A 189 2.93 4.69 11.04
C SER A 189 2.80 3.17 10.89
N VAL A 190 3.22 2.42 11.93
CA VAL A 190 3.10 0.95 11.97
C VAL A 190 1.64 0.52 11.85
N GLU A 191 0.75 1.21 12.55
CA GLU A 191 -0.69 0.94 12.54
C GLU A 191 -1.30 1.18 11.16
N CYS A 192 -0.97 2.31 10.52
CA CYS A 192 -1.50 2.63 9.20
C CYS A 192 -0.96 1.67 8.14
N ALA A 193 0.35 1.39 8.15
CA ALA A 193 0.96 0.45 7.22
C ALA A 193 0.37 -0.97 7.37
N GLY A 194 0.16 -1.45 8.60
CA GLY A 194 -0.49 -2.74 8.84
C GLY A 194 -1.96 -2.79 8.40
N MET A 195 -2.70 -1.70 8.59
CA MET A 195 -4.07 -1.58 8.10
C MET A 195 -4.12 -1.60 6.56
N LEU A 196 -3.24 -0.85 5.90
CA LEU A 196 -3.16 -0.80 4.43
C LEU A 196 -2.72 -2.14 3.83
N GLU A 197 -1.74 -2.81 4.46
CA GLU A 197 -1.36 -4.19 4.12
C GLU A 197 -2.59 -5.11 4.11
N ARG A 198 -3.38 -5.08 5.20
CA ARG A 198 -4.56 -5.94 5.32
C ARG A 198 -5.64 -5.59 4.29
N LEU A 199 -5.85 -4.31 4.02
CA LEU A 199 -6.78 -3.87 2.98
C LEU A 199 -6.39 -4.38 1.59
N MET A 200 -5.11 -4.32 1.24
CA MET A 200 -4.62 -4.84 -0.03
C MET A 200 -4.82 -6.36 -0.13
N LEU A 201 -4.60 -7.11 0.96
CA LEU A 201 -4.91 -8.55 1.01
C LEU A 201 -6.41 -8.85 0.88
N ALA A 202 -7.28 -8.03 1.47
CA ALA A 202 -8.73 -8.15 1.30
C ALA A 202 -9.14 -8.01 -0.16
N GLN A 203 -8.64 -6.97 -0.85
CA GLN A 203 -8.91 -6.72 -2.27
C GLN A 203 -8.32 -7.81 -3.18
N ALA A 204 -7.14 -8.33 -2.86
CA ALA A 204 -6.57 -9.49 -3.55
C ALA A 204 -7.46 -10.73 -3.40
N GLN A 205 -7.93 -11.02 -2.19
CA GLN A 205 -8.76 -12.18 -1.91
C GLN A 205 -10.14 -12.06 -2.60
N GLU A 206 -10.67 -10.84 -2.73
CA GLU A 206 -11.88 -10.56 -3.51
C GLU A 206 -11.68 -10.93 -4.99
N CYS A 207 -10.54 -10.58 -5.61
CA CYS A 207 -10.23 -11.03 -6.98
C CYS A 207 -10.06 -12.56 -7.08
N VAL A 208 -9.51 -13.22 -6.05
CA VAL A 208 -9.42 -14.69 -5.97
C VAL A 208 -10.81 -15.31 -5.93
N PHE A 209 -11.70 -14.74 -5.12
CA PHE A 209 -13.09 -15.15 -5.02
C PHE A 209 -13.81 -15.07 -6.37
N GLU A 210 -13.74 -13.92 -7.05
CA GLU A 210 -14.30 -13.74 -8.40
C GLU A 210 -13.75 -14.79 -9.39
N ASN A 211 -12.46 -15.09 -9.31
CA ASN A 211 -11.82 -16.13 -10.12
C ASN A 211 -12.32 -17.54 -9.80
N SER A 212 -12.56 -17.87 -8.53
CA SER A 212 -13.08 -19.18 -8.13
C SER A 212 -14.49 -19.40 -8.66
N ILE A 213 -15.34 -18.36 -8.66
CA ILE A 213 -16.65 -18.41 -9.31
C ILE A 213 -16.50 -18.66 -10.80
N ALA A 214 -15.67 -17.87 -11.49
CA ALA A 214 -15.50 -17.96 -12.94
C ALA A 214 -14.95 -19.31 -13.40
N LYS A 215 -14.18 -19.99 -12.55
CA LYS A 215 -13.65 -21.35 -12.79
C LYS A 215 -14.67 -22.46 -12.53
N GLY A 216 -15.86 -22.15 -12.01
CA GLY A 216 -16.83 -23.16 -11.61
C GLY A 216 -16.40 -23.98 -10.39
N SER A 217 -15.67 -23.37 -9.44
CA SER A 217 -15.33 -24.04 -8.18
C SER A 217 -16.61 -24.33 -7.37
N SER A 218 -16.58 -25.38 -6.54
CA SER A 218 -17.75 -25.77 -5.75
C SER A 218 -18.24 -24.66 -4.82
N SER A 219 -19.54 -24.70 -4.49
CA SER A 219 -20.20 -23.75 -3.60
C SER A 219 -19.47 -23.66 -2.24
N GLY A 220 -19.08 -24.80 -1.67
CA GLY A 220 -18.31 -24.87 -0.42
C GLY A 220 -16.92 -24.21 -0.49
N VAL A 221 -16.18 -24.39 -1.59
CA VAL A 221 -14.88 -23.72 -1.79
C VAL A 221 -15.09 -22.21 -1.88
N CYS A 222 -16.04 -21.77 -2.70
CA CYS A 222 -16.33 -20.36 -2.86
C CYS A 222 -16.85 -19.72 -1.56
N SER A 223 -17.62 -20.45 -0.74
CA SER A 223 -18.06 -20.01 0.59
C SER A 223 -16.88 -19.72 1.53
N LYS A 224 -15.91 -20.64 1.62
CA LYS A 224 -14.71 -20.47 2.44
C LYS A 224 -13.88 -19.27 1.99
N ILE A 225 -13.71 -19.09 0.69
CA ILE A 225 -12.97 -17.96 0.13
C ILE A 225 -13.70 -16.65 0.44
N ALA A 226 -15.02 -16.56 0.22
CA ALA A 226 -15.82 -15.39 0.58
C ALA A 226 -15.69 -15.06 2.07
N ARG A 227 -15.77 -16.06 2.97
CA ARG A 227 -15.59 -15.81 4.41
C ARG A 227 -14.23 -15.21 4.70
N GLN A 228 -13.17 -15.68 4.05
CA GLN A 228 -11.82 -15.13 4.22
C GLN A 228 -11.72 -13.68 3.75
N VAL A 229 -12.39 -13.30 2.65
CA VAL A 229 -12.47 -11.89 2.23
C VAL A 229 -13.13 -11.04 3.33
N GLY A 230 -14.26 -11.51 3.85
CA GLY A 230 -14.99 -10.82 4.92
C GLY A 230 -14.14 -10.63 6.18
N LEU A 231 -13.41 -11.69 6.61
CA LEU A 231 -12.48 -11.63 7.75
C LEU A 231 -11.38 -10.58 7.56
N TYR A 232 -10.79 -10.50 6.36
CA TYR A 232 -9.79 -9.46 6.11
C TYR A 232 -10.37 -8.05 6.18
N TYR A 233 -11.57 -7.81 5.64
CA TYR A 233 -12.23 -6.51 5.80
C TYR A 233 -12.65 -6.24 7.27
N GLU A 234 -13.06 -7.25 8.05
CA GLU A 234 -13.33 -7.12 9.49
C GLU A 234 -12.08 -6.66 10.25
N GLU A 235 -10.90 -7.20 9.91
CA GLU A 235 -9.63 -6.79 10.51
C GLU A 235 -9.23 -5.36 10.13
N VAL A 236 -9.46 -4.95 8.87
CA VAL A 236 -9.29 -3.54 8.45
C VAL A 236 -10.23 -2.62 9.23
N LEU A 237 -11.50 -3.01 9.38
CA LEU A 237 -12.49 -2.23 10.11
C LEU A 237 -12.09 -2.09 11.58
N ALA A 238 -11.62 -3.15 12.21
CA ALA A 238 -11.12 -3.12 13.59
C ALA A 238 -9.97 -2.12 13.71
N ALA A 239 -8.98 -2.16 12.81
CA ALA A 239 -7.85 -1.23 12.82
C ALA A 239 -8.30 0.23 12.64
N LEU A 240 -9.23 0.51 11.71
CA LEU A 240 -9.76 1.86 11.48
C LEU A 240 -10.55 2.43 12.68
N ASN A 241 -11.05 1.57 13.59
CA ASN A 241 -11.75 1.97 14.81
C ASN A 241 -10.84 2.18 16.03
N VAL A 242 -9.52 2.16 15.84
CA VAL A 242 -8.53 2.45 16.89
C VAL A 242 -7.75 3.72 16.57
N VAL A 243 -7.40 4.49 17.60
CA VAL A 243 -6.51 5.67 17.50
C VAL A 243 -5.08 5.21 17.15
N PRO A 244 -4.36 5.89 16.23
CA PRO A 244 -4.68 7.18 15.61
C PRO A 244 -5.58 7.10 14.35
N LEU A 245 -5.85 5.91 13.82
CA LEU A 245 -6.49 5.75 12.51
C LEU A 245 -7.93 6.27 12.45
N THR A 246 -8.70 6.13 13.54
CA THR A 246 -10.09 6.66 13.61
C THR A 246 -10.18 8.16 13.43
N GLN A 247 -9.12 8.90 13.79
CA GLN A 247 -9.06 10.36 13.63
C GLN A 247 -8.42 10.76 12.29
N HIS A 248 -7.75 9.81 11.65
CA HIS A 248 -7.06 10.01 10.38
C HIS A 248 -7.97 9.77 9.18
N PHE A 249 -8.64 8.63 9.12
CA PHE A 249 -9.45 8.26 7.95
C PHE A 249 -10.85 8.89 8.00
N ASP A 250 -11.35 9.27 6.83
CA ASP A 250 -12.70 9.79 6.71
C ASP A 250 -13.74 8.67 6.83
N LYS A 251 -14.94 8.99 7.32
CA LYS A 251 -16.00 8.00 7.57
C LYS A 251 -16.37 7.14 6.36
N ALA A 252 -16.18 7.65 5.15
CA ALA A 252 -16.44 6.91 3.91
C ALA A 252 -15.59 5.62 3.81
N TRP A 253 -14.35 5.63 4.33
CA TRP A 253 -13.50 4.44 4.38
C TRP A 253 -14.08 3.38 5.30
N LEU A 254 -14.51 3.78 6.50
CA LEU A 254 -15.14 2.88 7.46
C LEU A 254 -16.42 2.27 6.86
N SER A 255 -17.27 3.09 6.25
CA SER A 255 -18.49 2.61 5.59
C SER A 255 -18.21 1.65 4.44
N HIS A 256 -17.19 1.91 3.62
CA HIS A 256 -16.80 1.02 2.52
C HIS A 256 -16.35 -0.35 3.05
N VAL A 257 -15.42 -0.36 4.01
CA VAL A 257 -14.87 -1.60 4.58
C VAL A 257 -15.94 -2.38 5.34
N GLN A 258 -16.81 -1.70 6.10
CA GLN A 258 -17.93 -2.33 6.78
C GLN A 258 -18.92 -2.98 5.80
N LEU A 259 -19.25 -2.29 4.70
CA LEU A 259 -20.11 -2.84 3.66
C LEU A 259 -19.47 -4.08 3.02
N LYS A 260 -18.18 -4.03 2.68
CA LYS A 260 -17.46 -5.17 2.10
C LYS A 260 -17.42 -6.36 3.06
N ALA A 261 -17.15 -6.15 4.34
CA ALA A 261 -17.19 -7.20 5.35
C ALA A 261 -18.56 -7.90 5.41
N ALA A 262 -19.64 -7.12 5.49
CA ALA A 262 -21.01 -7.65 5.52
C ALA A 262 -21.40 -8.37 4.22
N LEU A 263 -21.02 -7.80 3.07
CA LEU A 263 -21.28 -8.41 1.75
C LEU A 263 -20.64 -9.80 1.64
N PHE A 264 -19.37 -9.91 2.00
CA PHE A 264 -18.65 -11.19 1.89
C PHE A 264 -19.06 -12.20 2.96
N TYR A 265 -19.57 -11.74 4.12
CA TYR A 265 -20.24 -12.62 5.07
C TYR A 265 -21.54 -13.20 4.50
N ALA A 266 -22.39 -12.35 3.91
CA ALA A 266 -23.63 -12.80 3.27
C ALA A 266 -23.35 -13.75 2.10
N GLU A 267 -22.35 -13.44 1.27
CA GLU A 267 -21.93 -14.29 0.15
C GLU A 267 -21.42 -15.65 0.64
N ALA A 268 -20.69 -15.70 1.75
CA ALA A 268 -20.25 -16.95 2.35
C ALA A 268 -21.44 -17.79 2.85
N CYS A 269 -22.43 -17.16 3.48
CA CYS A 269 -23.64 -17.82 3.96
C CYS A 269 -24.47 -18.39 2.80
N TYR A 270 -24.72 -17.57 1.77
CA TYR A 270 -25.44 -17.98 0.57
C TYR A 270 -24.78 -19.17 -0.13
N ARG A 271 -23.47 -19.11 -0.34
CA ARG A 271 -22.77 -20.23 -1.00
C ARG A 271 -22.73 -21.49 -0.16
N TYR A 272 -22.69 -21.35 1.16
CA TYR A 272 -22.78 -22.52 2.03
C TYR A 272 -24.18 -23.13 1.96
N SER A 273 -25.23 -22.32 1.88
CA SER A 273 -26.60 -22.83 1.72
C SER A 273 -26.75 -23.62 0.41
N LEU A 274 -26.08 -23.22 -0.68
CA LEU A 274 -26.06 -24.03 -1.92
C LEU A 274 -25.40 -25.39 -1.72
N GLU A 275 -24.33 -25.49 -0.92
CA GLU A 275 -23.72 -26.78 -0.58
C GLU A 275 -24.65 -27.65 0.29
N LEU A 276 -25.35 -27.06 1.25
CA LEU A 276 -26.34 -27.75 2.09
C LEU A 276 -27.54 -28.23 1.26
N HIS A 277 -27.96 -27.43 0.28
CA HIS A 277 -29.02 -27.78 -0.66
C HIS A 277 -28.67 -29.02 -1.48
N GLU A 278 -27.43 -29.08 -2.00
CA GLU A 278 -26.91 -30.26 -2.72
C GLU A 278 -26.88 -31.52 -1.83
N LYS A 279 -26.84 -31.38 -0.50
CA LYS A 279 -26.88 -32.46 0.49
C LYS A 279 -28.27 -32.73 1.07
N GLU A 280 -29.29 -31.98 0.63
CA GLU A 280 -30.66 -32.03 1.17
C GLU A 280 -30.77 -31.69 2.67
N GLU A 281 -29.84 -30.90 3.21
CA GLU A 281 -29.80 -30.46 4.62
C GLU A 281 -30.67 -29.20 4.85
N ILE A 282 -31.98 -29.32 4.58
CA ILE A 282 -32.94 -28.19 4.47
C ILE A 282 -33.01 -27.31 5.74
N ALA A 283 -32.93 -27.91 6.93
CA ALA A 283 -33.03 -27.17 8.18
C ALA A 283 -31.83 -26.21 8.38
N GLU A 284 -30.62 -26.71 8.10
CA GLU A 284 -29.39 -25.92 8.19
C GLU A 284 -29.32 -24.88 7.06
N GLU A 285 -29.80 -25.24 5.86
CA GLU A 285 -29.93 -24.32 4.72
C GLU A 285 -30.74 -23.08 5.09
N ILE A 286 -31.94 -23.27 5.67
CA ILE A 286 -32.82 -22.17 6.08
C ILE A 286 -32.18 -21.33 7.18
N ALA A 287 -31.53 -21.96 8.16
CA ALA A 287 -30.84 -21.25 9.24
C ALA A 287 -29.72 -20.36 8.67
N ARG A 288 -28.96 -20.87 7.69
CA ARG A 288 -27.85 -20.15 7.06
C ARG A 288 -28.30 -18.96 6.23
N LEU A 289 -29.43 -19.06 5.52
CA LEU A 289 -29.98 -17.95 4.72
C LEU A 289 -30.57 -16.81 5.58
N LYS A 290 -30.86 -17.07 6.86
CA LYS A 290 -31.37 -16.07 7.82
C LYS A 290 -30.26 -15.35 8.62
N SER A 291 -29.01 -15.77 8.45
CA SER A 291 -27.83 -15.23 9.15
C SER A 291 -27.45 -13.86 8.60
#